data_AF-A0A0S8FEW2-F1
#
_entry.id   AF-A0A0S8FEW2-F1
#
_cell.length_a   1.000
_cell.length_b   1.000
_cell.length_c   1.000
_cell.angle_alpha   90.00
_cell.angle_beta   90.00
_cell.angle_gamma   90.00
#
_symmetry.space_group_name_H-M   'P 1'
#
loop_
_entity.id
_entity.type
_entity.pdbx_description
1 polymer ?
#
loop_
_entity_poly.entity_id
_entity_poly.type
_entity_poly.pdbx_seq_one_letter_code
_entity_poly.pdbx_strand_id
1 'polypeptide(L)' 'VGHFDEPQCQEVCPVDCIIPDPDRPETRGQLEAKYRQLMAGS' A
#
# COMPACT_ATOMS: atom_id res chain seq x y z
N VAL A 1 -2.10 -0.28 -4.58
CA VAL A 1 -3.21 0.71 -4.48
C VAL A 1 -2.59 2.09 -4.30
N GLY A 2 -2.70 2.93 -5.33
CA GLY A 2 -2.00 4.21 -5.46
C GLY A 2 -1.76 4.51 -6.94
N HIS A 3 -0.65 5.17 -7.28
CA HIS A 3 -0.29 5.50 -8.66
C HIS A 3 0.20 4.29 -9.49
N PHE A 4 0.67 3.24 -8.83
CA PHE A 4 1.21 2.02 -9.46
C PHE A 4 0.41 0.79 -9.03
N ASP A 5 0.53 -0.27 -9.82
CA ASP A 5 -0.19 -1.53 -9.63
C ASP A 5 0.36 -2.34 -8.44
N GLU A 6 1.68 -2.28 -8.21
CA GLU A 6 2.39 -3.04 -7.17
C GLU A 6 3.06 -2.13 -6.13
N PRO A 7 3.27 -2.58 -4.87
CA PRO A 7 3.95 -1.79 -3.86
C PRO A 7 5.42 -1.52 -4.22
N GLN A 8 5.75 -0.26 -4.51
CA GLN A 8 7.09 0.11 -4.98
C GLN A 8 8.21 -0.19 -3.96
N CYS A 9 7.89 -0.26 -2.67
CA CYS A 9 8.86 -0.66 -1.65
C CYS A 9 9.23 -2.15 -1.74
N GLN A 10 8.29 -3.02 -2.13
CA GLN A 10 8.56 -4.45 -2.36
C GLN A 10 9.45 -4.63 -3.60
N GLU A 11 9.15 -3.93 -4.70
CA GLU A 11 9.92 -4.01 -5.96
C GLU A 11 11.42 -3.68 -5.82
N VAL A 12 11.77 -2.81 -4.87
CA VAL A 12 13.17 -2.41 -4.64
C VAL A 12 13.82 -3.14 -3.45
N CYS A 13 13.08 -4.01 -2.76
CA CYS A 13 13.59 -4.69 -1.57
C CYS A 13 14.60 -5.79 -1.99
N PRO A 14 15.87 -5.72 -1.57
CA PRO A 14 16.89 -6.68 -2.04
C PRO A 14 16.77 -8.08 -1.42
N VAL A 15 15.87 -8.26 -0.45
CA VAL A 15 15.75 -9.48 0.38
C VAL A 15 14.30 -9.90 0.61
N ASP A 16 13.34 -9.36 -0.15
CA ASP A 16 11.91 -9.73 -0.09
C ASP A 16 11.30 -9.77 1.32
N CYS A 17 11.70 -8.83 2.19
CA CYS A 17 11.29 -8.86 3.61
C CYS A 17 10.00 -8.06 3.91
N ILE A 18 9.40 -7.42 2.90
CA ILE A 18 8.21 -6.57 3.07
C ILE A 18 6.96 -7.38 2.74
N ILE A 19 6.32 -7.91 3.78
CA ILE A 19 5.09 -8.71 3.68
C ILE A 19 3.87 -7.96 4.24
N PRO A 20 2.63 -8.35 3.89
CA PRO A 20 1.43 -7.79 4.50
C PRO A 20 1.43 -7.95 6.03
N ASP A 21 1.04 -6.90 6.74
CA ASP A 21 0.94 -6.90 8.20
C ASP A 21 -0.29 -7.72 8.66
N PRO A 22 -0.10 -8.84 9.38
CA PRO A 22 -1.20 -9.69 9.83
C PRO A 22 -2.08 -9.04 10.90
N ASP A 23 -1.55 -8.08 11.67
CA ASP A 23 -2.30 -7.35 12.70
C ASP A 23 -3.12 -6.19 12.12
N ARG A 24 -2.88 -5.86 10.84
CA ARG A 24 -3.55 -4.79 10.11
C ARG A 24 -4.06 -5.25 8.74
N PRO A 25 -4.96 -6.24 8.69
CA PRO A 25 -5.54 -6.67 7.42
C PRO A 25 -6.42 -5.56 6.83
N GLU A 26 -6.17 -5.24 5.56
CA GLU A 26 -6.95 -4.24 4.84
C GLU A 26 -7.48 -4.81 3.52
N THR A 27 -8.76 -4.55 3.26
CA THR A 27 -9.37 -4.78 1.97
C THR A 27 -8.88 -3.74 0.96
N ARG A 28 -8.93 -4.08 -0.33
CA ARG A 28 -8.58 -3.14 -1.40
C ARG A 28 -9.38 -1.83 -1.32
N GLY A 29 -10.67 -1.90 -0.98
CA GLY A 29 -11.51 -0.71 -0.82
C GLY A 29 -11.07 0.20 0.33
N GLN A 30 -10.60 -0.36 1.45
CA GLN A 30 -10.04 0.42 2.57
C GLN A 30 -8.75 1.15 2.15
N LEU A 31 -7.87 0.45 1.44
CA LEU A 31 -6.63 1.03 0.92
C LEU A 31 -6.91 2.17 -0.08
N GLU A 32 -7.90 2.00 -0.97
CA GLU A 32 -8.31 3.03 -1.93
C GLU A 32 -8.90 4.26 -1.24
N ALA A 33 -9.70 4.07 -0.19
CA ALA A 33 -10.25 5.15 0.61
C ALA A 33 -9.15 5.95 1.31
N LYS A 34 -8.16 5.27 1.93
CA LYS A 34 -7.00 5.92 2.54
C LYS A 34 -6.19 6.70 1.51
N TYR A 35 -5.92 6.13 0.34
CA TYR A 35 -5.23 6.82 -0.75
C TYR A 35 -5.94 8.12 -1.14
N ARG A 36 -7.26 8.07 -1.36
CA ARG A 36 -8.05 9.28 -1.70
C ARG A 36 -7.97 10.35 -0.61
N GLN A 37 -8.02 9.97 0.66
CA GLN A 37 -7.90 10.91 1.78
C GLN A 37 -6.54 11.61 1.82
N LEU A 38 -5.45 10.85 1.63
CA LEU A 38 -4.09 11.38 1.63
C LEU A 38 -3.86 12.35 0.45
N MET A 39 -4.33 11.99 -0.74
CA MET A 39 -4.21 12.84 -1.93
C MET A 39 -5.09 14.09 -1.89
N ALA A 40 -6.21 14.04 -1.16
CA ALA A 40 -7.09 15.21 -1.00
C ALA A 40 -6.53 16.27 -0.03
N GLY A 41 -5.59 15.89 0.84
CA GLY A 41 -4.92 16.79 1.77
C GLY A 41 -3.54 17.28 1.30
N SER A 42 -3.18 17.00 0.05
CA SER A 42 -1.89 17.33 -0.58
C SER A 42 -2.04 18.46 -1.60
#